data_AF-A0A524PU55-F1
#
_entry.id   AF-A0A524PU55-F1
#
_cell.length_a   1.000
_cell.length_b   1.000
_cell.length_c   1.000
_cell.angle_alpha   90.00
_cell.angle_beta   90.00
_cell.angle_gamma   90.00
#
_symmetry.space_group_name_H-M   'P 1'
#
loop_
_entity.id
_entity.type
_entity.pdbx_description
1 polymer ?
#
loop_
_entity_poly.entity_id
_entity_poly.type
_entity_poly.pdbx_seq_one_letter_code
_entity_poly.pdbx_strand_id
1 'polypeptide(L)'
;MEGYSHPVRRLTITLEVFAYALPVLLLAYFVVIGGDFFSAIGQVIPSVIVGSVVTFSGATYLRWRRLRGPFDTLLKSDADHMDLFTVKRALLMHPRYEALSMAVRYPVGVGIAGAIIALVGEMSMTRFVVIIVGMCMVVPVNAAFFFFQSEISLSRYLKDRRLAAIIIEKDKYRPFRLFPKILFVLLSLLLPPLTILVTFVTLISLGMLRLEYLIIHFIFVSSIMIATSVSAAFFFAKSLKGTISDMERSLDDIARGELGSDFVPMITLDEAGSMSVYVNNLMMKIKEVVSMIQSMSAEL
;
A
#
# COMPACT_ATOMS: atom_id res chain seq x y z
N MET A 1 16.01 9.92 -19.51
CA MET A 1 16.58 9.01 -18.47
C MET A 1 16.63 9.64 -17.06
N GLU A 2 16.19 10.89 -16.85
CA GLU A 2 16.28 11.60 -15.55
C GLU A 2 15.26 11.16 -14.46
N GLY A 3 14.33 10.26 -14.77
CA GLY A 3 13.25 9.86 -13.84
C GLY A 3 13.59 8.76 -12.82
N TYR A 4 14.79 8.16 -12.91
CA TYR A 4 15.14 6.92 -12.20
C TYR A 4 16.15 7.10 -11.04
N SER A 5 16.44 8.32 -10.59
CA SER A 5 17.37 8.51 -9.46
C SER A 5 16.73 8.05 -8.13
N HIS A 6 17.26 6.97 -7.55
CA HIS A 6 16.88 6.38 -6.26
C HIS A 6 15.39 5.99 -6.09
N PRO A 7 14.86 5.08 -6.92
CA PRO A 7 13.44 4.70 -6.92
C PRO A 7 13.01 4.07 -5.59
N VAL A 8 13.87 3.23 -5.01
CA VAL A 8 13.64 2.53 -3.73
C VAL A 8 13.65 3.51 -2.55
N ARG A 9 14.55 4.50 -2.55
CA ARG A 9 14.64 5.50 -1.47
C ARG A 9 13.40 6.40 -1.45
N ARG A 10 12.98 6.90 -2.61
CA ARG A 10 11.77 7.74 -2.71
C ARG A 10 10.51 6.96 -2.33
N LEU A 11 10.40 5.70 -2.76
CA LEU A 11 9.33 4.80 -2.36
C LEU A 11 9.30 4.63 -0.83
N THR A 12 10.45 4.33 -0.23
CA THR A 12 10.60 4.14 1.22
C THR A 12 10.22 5.39 2.01
N ILE A 13 10.75 6.56 1.66
CA ILE A 13 10.43 7.80 2.39
C ILE A 13 8.92 8.11 2.32
N THR A 14 8.32 7.99 1.14
CA THR A 14 6.90 8.33 0.98
C THR A 14 5.99 7.33 1.72
N LEU A 15 6.34 6.05 1.72
CA LEU A 15 5.58 5.02 2.45
C LEU A 15 5.69 5.21 3.97
N GLU A 16 6.93 5.38 4.46
CA GLU A 16 7.20 5.36 5.90
C GLU A 16 6.73 6.66 6.57
N VAL A 17 6.92 7.85 5.96
CA VAL A 17 6.48 9.12 6.58
C VAL A 17 4.99 9.11 6.92
N PHE A 18 4.13 8.65 6.01
CA PHE A 18 2.69 8.59 6.25
C PHE A 18 2.29 7.49 7.25
N ALA A 19 2.94 6.33 7.16
CA ALA A 19 2.70 5.21 8.05
C ALA A 19 3.13 5.47 9.50
N TYR A 20 4.19 6.24 9.71
CA TYR A 20 4.63 6.65 11.03
C TYR A 20 3.85 7.87 11.55
N ALA A 21 3.31 8.72 10.66
CA ALA A 21 2.60 9.93 11.06
C ALA A 21 1.20 9.66 11.66
N LEU A 22 0.40 8.75 11.10
CA LEU A 22 -0.99 8.54 11.57
C LEU A 22 -1.20 7.18 12.26
N PRO A 23 -0.98 6.02 11.61
CA PRO A 23 -1.28 4.72 12.22
C PRO A 23 -0.42 4.38 13.45
N VAL A 24 0.89 4.65 13.40
CA VAL A 24 1.78 4.41 14.56
C VAL A 24 1.45 5.37 15.71
N LEU A 25 1.13 6.63 15.41
CA LEU A 25 0.70 7.60 16.41
C LEU A 25 -0.61 7.17 17.07
N LEU A 26 -1.59 6.70 16.28
CA LEU A 26 -2.85 6.15 16.78
C LEU A 26 -2.61 4.96 17.71
N LEU A 27 -1.74 4.03 17.33
CA LEU A 27 -1.41 2.87 18.15
C LEU A 27 -0.71 3.28 19.45
N ALA A 28 0.32 4.12 19.36
CA ALA A 28 1.06 4.56 20.53
C ALA A 28 0.14 5.25 21.53
N TYR A 29 -0.73 6.13 21.05
CA TYR A 29 -1.70 6.82 21.90
C TYR A 29 -2.74 5.87 22.50
N PHE A 30 -3.27 4.94 21.71
CA PHE A 30 -4.20 3.91 22.18
C PHE A 30 -3.58 3.03 23.27
N VAL A 31 -2.33 2.61 23.09
CA VAL A 31 -1.60 1.81 24.08
C VAL A 31 -1.33 2.62 25.34
N VAL A 32 -0.91 3.88 25.22
CA VAL A 32 -0.63 4.73 26.38
C VAL A 32 -1.88 4.92 27.24
N ILE A 33 -3.02 5.20 26.62
CA ILE A 33 -4.29 5.36 27.32
C ILE A 33 -4.80 4.02 27.85
N GLY A 34 -5.00 3.04 26.97
CA GLY A 34 -5.63 1.78 27.33
C GLY A 34 -4.80 0.95 28.31
N GLY A 35 -3.47 1.08 28.26
CA GLY A 35 -2.55 0.40 29.16
C GLY A 35 -2.17 1.20 30.42
N ASP A 36 -2.72 2.41 30.58
CA ASP A 36 -2.37 3.34 31.67
C ASP A 36 -0.85 3.50 31.83
N PHE A 37 -0.17 3.89 30.75
CA PHE A 37 1.28 4.09 30.73
C PHE A 37 1.70 5.54 31.05
N PHE A 38 0.81 6.37 31.63
CA PHE A 38 1.13 7.77 31.91
C PHE A 38 2.33 7.92 32.85
N SER A 39 2.45 7.05 33.86
CA SER A 39 3.60 7.02 34.79
C SER A 39 4.89 6.52 34.14
N ALA A 40 4.79 5.68 33.11
CA ALA A 40 5.92 5.03 32.44
C ALA A 40 6.24 5.66 31.06
N ILE A 41 5.71 6.86 30.77
CA ILE A 41 5.82 7.47 29.44
C ILE A 41 7.28 7.67 29.01
N GLY A 42 8.18 7.94 29.96
CA GLY A 42 9.62 8.07 29.73
C GLY A 42 10.30 6.79 29.23
N GLN A 43 9.67 5.63 29.39
CA GLN A 43 10.15 4.33 28.91
C GLN A 43 9.38 3.86 27.66
N VAL A 44 8.09 4.21 27.57
CA VAL A 44 7.25 3.91 26.40
C VAL A 44 7.75 4.66 25.16
N ILE A 45 8.09 5.93 25.26
CA ILE A 45 8.55 6.70 24.09
C ILE A 45 9.83 6.09 23.48
N PRO A 46 10.92 5.85 24.25
CA PRO A 46 12.12 5.20 23.70
C PRO A 46 11.85 3.81 23.14
N SER A 47 11.03 2.98 23.79
CA SER A 47 10.73 1.63 23.29
C SER A 47 9.97 1.65 21.96
N VAL A 48 9.01 2.55 21.79
CA VAL A 48 8.31 2.78 20.52
C VAL A 48 9.28 3.28 19.44
N ILE A 49 10.22 4.17 19.78
CA ILE A 49 11.25 4.63 18.84
C ILE A 49 12.14 3.47 18.39
N VAL A 50 12.63 2.64 19.31
CA VAL A 50 13.47 1.48 18.99
C VAL A 50 12.71 0.48 18.10
N GLY A 51 11.48 0.12 18.47
CA GLY A 51 10.63 -0.76 17.66
C GLY A 51 10.35 -0.19 16.27
N SER A 52 10.17 1.13 16.18
CA SER A 52 10.00 1.85 14.91
C SER A 52 11.25 1.79 14.05
N VAL A 53 12.43 2.05 14.61
CA VAL A 53 13.72 1.99 13.88
C VAL A 53 14.00 0.59 13.36
N VAL A 54 13.74 -0.46 14.14
CA VAL A 54 13.91 -1.85 13.69
C VAL A 54 12.97 -2.17 12.54
N THR A 55 11.70 -1.76 12.64
CA THR A 55 10.70 -1.98 11.58
C THR A 55 11.08 -1.25 10.30
N PHE A 56 11.49 0.02 10.41
CA PHE A 56 11.93 0.85 9.29
C PHE A 56 13.16 0.27 8.59
N SER A 57 14.15 -0.17 9.37
CA SER A 57 15.40 -0.75 8.86
C SER A 57 15.12 -2.08 8.14
N GLY A 58 14.31 -2.94 8.75
CA GLY A 58 13.89 -4.21 8.15
C GLY A 58 13.07 -3.99 6.87
N ALA A 59 12.15 -3.03 6.86
CA ALA A 59 11.37 -2.67 5.68
C ALA A 59 12.25 -2.17 4.52
N THR A 60 13.20 -1.28 4.83
CA THR A 60 14.15 -0.73 3.85
C THR A 60 15.02 -1.84 3.24
N TYR A 61 15.54 -2.74 4.08
CA TYR A 61 16.35 -3.87 3.63
C TYR A 61 15.58 -4.82 2.72
N LEU A 62 14.36 -5.22 3.11
CA LEU A 62 13.51 -6.12 2.31
C LEU A 62 13.13 -5.51 0.96
N ARG A 63 12.77 -4.21 0.94
CA ARG A 63 12.49 -3.49 -0.31
C ARG A 63 13.71 -3.44 -1.22
N TRP A 64 14.86 -3.06 -0.67
CA TRP A 64 16.10 -2.98 -1.43
C TRP A 64 16.45 -4.33 -2.05
N ARG A 65 16.44 -5.41 -1.26
CA ARG A 65 16.74 -6.76 -1.76
C ARG A 65 15.80 -7.20 -2.88
N ARG A 66 14.51 -6.87 -2.79
CA ARG A 66 13.50 -7.30 -3.77
C ARG A 66 13.47 -6.44 -5.04
N LEU A 67 13.63 -5.13 -4.90
CA LEU A 67 13.44 -4.17 -6.00
C LEU A 67 14.74 -3.81 -6.71
N ARG A 68 15.91 -4.03 -6.09
CA ARG A 68 17.20 -3.73 -6.73
C ARG A 68 17.35 -4.42 -8.09
N GLY A 69 17.14 -5.73 -8.16
CA GLY A 69 17.24 -6.48 -9.43
C GLY A 69 16.34 -5.92 -10.54
N PRO A 70 15.02 -5.80 -10.31
CA PRO A 70 14.11 -5.24 -11.31
C PRO A 70 14.45 -3.82 -11.77
N PHE A 71 14.90 -2.93 -10.86
CA PHE A 71 15.29 -1.58 -11.23
C PHE A 71 16.65 -1.53 -11.95
N ASP A 72 17.61 -2.37 -11.55
CA ASP A 72 18.91 -2.48 -12.22
C ASP A 72 18.73 -2.95 -13.68
N THR A 73 17.80 -3.87 -13.92
CA THR A 73 17.43 -4.29 -15.28
C THR A 73 16.70 -3.19 -16.06
N LEU A 74 15.79 -2.45 -15.43
CA LEU A 74 15.05 -1.36 -16.09
C LEU A 74 15.97 -0.20 -16.52
N LEU A 75 17.06 0.03 -15.77
CA LEU A 75 18.09 1.02 -16.08
C LEU A 75 18.93 0.66 -17.32
N LYS A 76 18.99 -0.63 -17.69
CA LYS A 76 19.68 -1.09 -18.90
C LYS A 76 18.84 -0.78 -20.15
N SER A 77 19.43 -0.10 -21.12
CA SER A 77 18.77 0.30 -22.37
C SER A 77 18.47 -0.88 -23.30
N ASP A 78 19.21 -1.98 -23.16
CA ASP A 78 19.21 -3.17 -24.01
C ASP A 78 18.48 -4.37 -23.38
N ALA A 79 17.73 -4.18 -22.29
CA ALA A 79 17.03 -5.29 -21.64
C ALA A 79 16.05 -5.97 -22.61
N ASP A 80 16.16 -7.30 -22.70
CA ASP A 80 15.36 -8.15 -23.58
C ASP A 80 13.89 -8.20 -23.16
N HIS A 81 13.02 -8.63 -24.06
CA HIS A 81 11.58 -8.80 -23.81
C HIS A 81 11.31 -9.70 -22.60
N MET A 82 12.08 -10.78 -22.43
CA MET A 82 11.92 -11.69 -21.28
C MET A 82 12.32 -11.06 -19.95
N ASP A 83 13.36 -10.22 -19.96
CA ASP A 83 13.79 -9.46 -18.80
C ASP A 83 12.72 -8.43 -18.41
N LEU A 84 12.20 -7.69 -19.38
CA LEU A 84 11.13 -6.71 -19.16
C LEU A 84 9.84 -7.35 -18.66
N PHE A 85 9.48 -8.54 -19.13
CA PHE A 85 8.37 -9.32 -18.60
C PHE A 85 8.55 -9.66 -17.13
N THR A 86 9.75 -10.12 -16.76
CA THR A 86 10.10 -10.46 -15.37
C THR A 86 10.06 -9.22 -14.47
N VAL A 87 10.59 -8.09 -14.95
CA VAL A 87 10.54 -6.79 -14.27
C VAL A 87 9.09 -6.36 -14.05
N LYS A 88 8.26 -6.34 -15.10
CA LYS A 88 6.85 -5.92 -15.02
C LYS A 88 6.09 -6.76 -14.00
N ARG A 89 6.25 -8.09 -14.05
CA ARG A 89 5.62 -9.02 -13.10
C ARG A 89 6.09 -8.77 -11.66
N ALA A 90 7.38 -8.52 -11.44
CA ALA A 90 7.93 -8.23 -10.12
C ALA A 90 7.36 -6.94 -9.53
N LEU A 91 7.25 -5.88 -10.35
CA LEU A 91 6.69 -4.59 -9.95
C LEU A 91 5.18 -4.70 -9.66
N LEU A 92 4.41 -5.38 -10.51
CA LEU A 92 2.97 -5.60 -10.31
C LEU A 92 2.65 -6.43 -9.06
N MET A 93 3.51 -7.37 -8.69
CA MET A 93 3.33 -8.20 -7.49
C MET A 93 3.85 -7.53 -6.20
N HIS A 94 4.62 -6.44 -6.30
CA HIS A 94 5.24 -5.80 -5.14
C HIS A 94 4.24 -5.21 -4.14
N PRO A 95 3.13 -4.55 -4.54
CA PRO A 95 2.12 -4.04 -3.60
C PRO A 95 1.58 -5.10 -2.62
N ARG A 96 1.35 -6.33 -3.11
CA ARG A 96 0.93 -7.45 -2.26
C ARG A 96 2.01 -7.87 -1.29
N TYR A 97 3.25 -7.90 -1.76
CA TYR A 97 4.38 -8.24 -0.91
C TYR A 97 4.56 -7.21 0.21
N GLU A 98 4.42 -5.91 -0.08
CA GLU A 98 4.48 -4.88 0.97
C GLU A 98 3.37 -5.07 2.00
N ALA A 99 2.12 -5.30 1.56
CA ALA A 99 0.99 -5.55 2.46
C ALA A 99 1.22 -6.78 3.35
N LEU A 100 1.66 -7.90 2.78
CA LEU A 100 1.94 -9.13 3.53
C LEU A 100 3.14 -8.97 4.46
N SER A 101 4.20 -8.30 3.99
CA SER A 101 5.37 -8.02 4.82
C SER A 101 5.00 -7.16 6.02
N MET A 102 4.02 -6.25 5.89
CA MET A 102 3.56 -5.44 7.00
C MET A 102 2.93 -6.28 8.12
N ALA A 103 2.13 -7.29 7.76
CA ALA A 103 1.55 -8.21 8.74
C ALA A 103 2.60 -8.99 9.56
N VAL A 104 3.84 -9.10 9.08
CA VAL A 104 4.94 -9.78 9.79
C VAL A 104 5.86 -8.77 10.50
N ARG A 105 6.27 -7.70 9.80
CA ARG A 105 7.20 -6.70 10.34
C ARG A 105 6.60 -5.91 11.49
N TYR A 106 5.30 -5.60 11.41
CA TYR A 106 4.65 -4.75 12.40
C TYR A 106 4.56 -5.44 13.78
N PRO A 107 4.14 -6.72 13.88
CA PRO A 107 4.25 -7.46 15.14
C PRO A 107 5.67 -7.56 15.69
N VAL A 108 6.69 -7.66 14.84
CA VAL A 108 8.10 -7.67 15.29
C VAL A 108 8.47 -6.33 15.93
N GLY A 109 8.13 -5.21 15.30
CA GLY A 109 8.38 -3.87 15.85
C GLY A 109 7.68 -3.63 17.18
N VAL A 110 6.38 -3.93 17.23
CA VAL A 110 5.56 -3.80 18.45
C VAL A 110 6.03 -4.77 19.53
N GLY A 111 6.41 -6.00 19.15
CA GLY A 111 6.93 -7.01 20.06
C GLY A 111 8.26 -6.60 20.70
N ILE A 112 9.16 -5.96 19.95
CA ILE A 112 10.41 -5.39 20.49
C ILE A 112 10.10 -4.27 21.47
N ALA A 113 9.19 -3.36 21.14
CA ALA A 113 8.78 -2.30 22.06
C ALA A 113 8.18 -2.88 23.36
N GLY A 114 7.29 -3.87 23.23
CA GLY A 114 6.72 -4.59 24.36
C GLY A 114 7.75 -5.35 25.20
N ALA A 115 8.75 -5.97 24.57
CA ALA A 115 9.83 -6.66 25.27
C ALA A 115 10.67 -5.67 26.09
N ILE A 116 10.97 -4.49 25.55
CA ILE A 116 11.69 -3.43 26.29
C ILE A 116 10.87 -3.01 27.52
N ILE A 117 9.58 -2.74 27.35
CA ILE A 117 8.69 -2.38 28.47
C ILE A 117 8.65 -3.50 29.53
N ALA A 118 8.62 -4.76 29.11
CA ALA A 118 8.66 -5.90 30.02
C ALA A 118 9.98 -6.02 30.77
N LEU A 119 11.11 -5.78 30.10
CA LEU A 119 12.44 -5.81 30.73
C LEU A 119 12.62 -4.72 31.79
N VAL A 120 11.94 -3.58 31.65
CA VAL A 120 11.98 -2.50 32.65
C VAL A 120 10.98 -2.74 33.80
N GLY A 121 10.17 -3.79 33.72
CA GLY A 121 9.24 -4.17 34.79
C GLY A 121 7.87 -3.48 34.73
N GLU A 122 7.58 -2.73 33.67
CA GLU A 122 6.32 -2.01 33.48
C GLU A 122 5.26 -2.83 32.70
N MET A 123 5.47 -4.12 32.46
CA MET A 123 4.49 -4.93 31.72
C MET A 123 3.51 -5.64 32.66
N SER A 124 2.22 -5.32 32.54
CA SER A 124 1.11 -6.04 33.17
C SER A 124 0.33 -6.86 32.15
N MET A 125 -0.49 -7.81 32.61
CA MET A 125 -1.34 -8.61 31.71
C MET A 125 -2.33 -7.74 30.92
N THR A 126 -2.91 -6.72 31.55
CA THR A 126 -3.79 -5.75 30.89
C THR A 126 -3.04 -4.98 29.80
N ARG A 127 -1.84 -4.48 30.10
CA ARG A 127 -0.97 -3.77 29.14
C ARG A 127 -0.63 -4.66 27.93
N PHE A 128 -0.30 -5.93 28.17
CA PHE A 128 -0.03 -6.89 27.11
C PHE A 128 -1.26 -7.11 26.21
N VAL A 129 -2.44 -7.34 26.79
CA VAL A 129 -3.69 -7.52 26.03
C VAL A 129 -4.00 -6.27 25.19
N VAL A 130 -3.88 -5.07 25.75
CA VAL A 130 -4.10 -3.81 25.02
C VAL A 130 -3.14 -3.66 23.84
N ILE A 131 -1.87 -4.04 24.01
CA ILE A 131 -0.88 -4.03 22.91
C ILE A 131 -1.31 -4.99 21.78
N ILE A 132 -1.74 -6.22 22.12
CA ILE A 132 -2.19 -7.20 21.12
C ILE A 132 -3.45 -6.71 20.40
N VAL A 133 -4.43 -6.19 21.14
CA VAL A 133 -5.67 -5.64 20.58
C VAL A 133 -5.38 -4.45 19.66
N GLY A 134 -4.50 -3.53 20.09
CA GLY A 134 -4.05 -2.40 19.29
C GLY A 134 -3.30 -2.83 18.03
N MET A 135 -2.52 -3.90 18.09
CA MET A 135 -1.85 -4.48 16.93
C MET A 135 -2.86 -5.04 15.91
N CYS A 136 -3.84 -5.83 16.37
CA CYS A 136 -4.91 -6.37 15.52
C CYS A 136 -5.72 -5.25 14.84
N MET A 137 -5.88 -4.11 15.52
CA MET A 137 -6.56 -2.93 14.99
C MET A 137 -5.78 -2.26 13.85
N VAL A 138 -4.48 -2.05 14.03
CA VAL A 138 -3.69 -1.18 13.13
C VAL A 138 -3.05 -1.95 11.97
N VAL A 139 -2.77 -3.24 12.13
CA VAL A 139 -2.15 -4.06 11.08
C VAL A 139 -2.94 -4.05 9.76
N PRO A 140 -4.28 -4.25 9.73
CA PRO A 140 -5.05 -4.22 8.49
C PRO A 140 -5.01 -2.86 7.79
N VAL A 141 -5.17 -1.77 8.57
CA VAL A 141 -5.07 -0.39 8.07
C VAL A 141 -3.72 -0.14 7.41
N ASN A 142 -2.63 -0.52 8.08
CA ASN A 142 -1.29 -0.39 7.54
C ASN A 142 -1.09 -1.26 6.31
N ALA A 143 -1.52 -2.52 6.32
CA ALA A 143 -1.40 -3.39 5.16
C ALA A 143 -2.13 -2.81 3.93
N ALA A 144 -3.34 -2.28 4.11
CA ALA A 144 -4.09 -1.58 3.06
C ALA A 144 -3.32 -0.34 2.57
N PHE A 145 -2.84 0.49 3.48
CA PHE A 145 -2.08 1.69 3.14
C PHE A 145 -0.84 1.38 2.29
N PHE A 146 0.01 0.45 2.75
CA PHE A 146 1.23 0.07 2.04
C PHE A 146 0.94 -0.56 0.69
N PHE A 147 -0.17 -1.30 0.57
CA PHE A 147 -0.64 -1.84 -0.70
C PHE A 147 -0.88 -0.71 -1.72
N PHE A 148 -1.82 0.21 -1.45
CA PHE A 148 -2.21 1.24 -2.43
C PHE A 148 -1.09 2.22 -2.70
N GLN A 149 -0.36 2.60 -1.66
CA GLN A 149 0.73 3.54 -1.82
C GLN A 149 1.87 2.94 -2.64
N SER A 150 2.15 1.64 -2.49
CA SER A 150 3.08 0.94 -3.36
C SER A 150 2.57 0.86 -4.80
N GLU A 151 1.28 0.59 -5.02
CA GLU A 151 0.66 0.55 -6.35
C GLU A 151 0.80 1.92 -7.07
N ILE A 152 0.44 3.00 -6.39
CA ILE A 152 0.57 4.37 -6.90
C ILE A 152 2.04 4.71 -7.17
N SER A 153 2.94 4.40 -6.25
CA SER A 153 4.35 4.77 -6.36
C SER A 153 5.09 4.00 -7.46
N LEU A 154 4.64 2.78 -7.77
CA LEU A 154 5.18 1.97 -8.86
C LEU A 154 4.51 2.25 -10.20
N SER A 155 3.29 2.79 -10.21
CA SER A 155 2.55 3.13 -11.44
C SER A 155 3.40 3.93 -12.42
N ARG A 156 4.13 4.95 -11.95
CA ARG A 156 5.03 5.78 -12.79
C ARG A 156 6.07 4.99 -13.57
N TYR A 157 6.53 3.86 -13.04
CA TYR A 157 7.51 3.00 -13.72
C TYR A 157 6.79 2.02 -14.65
N LEU A 158 5.63 1.51 -14.25
CA LEU A 158 4.79 0.67 -15.10
C LEU A 158 4.24 1.41 -16.33
N LYS A 159 4.17 2.74 -16.28
CA LYS A 159 3.86 3.63 -17.41
C LYS A 159 5.03 3.83 -18.38
N ASP A 160 6.23 3.30 -18.11
CA ASP A 160 7.32 3.31 -19.10
C ASP A 160 6.87 2.56 -20.36
N ARG A 161 7.07 3.18 -21.54
CA ARG A 161 6.66 2.63 -22.84
C ARG A 161 7.16 1.19 -23.07
N ARG A 162 8.37 0.87 -22.60
CA ARG A 162 8.97 -0.47 -22.71
C ARG A 162 8.18 -1.51 -21.90
N LEU A 163 7.68 -1.14 -20.72
CA LEU A 163 6.89 -2.02 -19.87
C LEU A 163 5.41 -2.01 -20.26
N ALA A 164 4.89 -0.89 -20.73
CA ALA A 164 3.52 -0.77 -21.21
C ALA A 164 3.24 -1.72 -22.39
N ALA A 165 4.20 -1.84 -23.31
CA ALA A 165 4.12 -2.74 -24.47
C ALA A 165 4.08 -4.24 -24.12
N ILE A 166 4.61 -4.65 -22.97
CA ILE A 166 4.60 -6.05 -22.55
C ILE A 166 3.20 -6.46 -22.08
N ILE A 167 2.52 -7.36 -22.79
CA ILE A 167 1.23 -7.88 -22.36
C ILE A 167 1.45 -9.06 -21.40
N ILE A 168 0.83 -9.02 -20.21
CA ILE A 168 0.82 -10.14 -19.28
C ILE A 168 -0.57 -10.74 -19.28
N GLU A 169 -0.68 -11.96 -19.80
CA GLU A 169 -1.93 -12.70 -19.84
C GLU A 169 -2.40 -13.12 -18.44
N LYS A 170 -3.73 -13.27 -18.29
CA LYS A 170 -4.41 -13.54 -17.01
C LYS A 170 -4.02 -14.86 -16.37
N ASP A 171 -3.52 -15.82 -17.14
CA ASP A 171 -3.01 -17.11 -16.67
C ASP A 171 -1.65 -17.00 -15.97
N LYS A 172 -0.85 -15.95 -16.26
CA LYS A 172 0.51 -15.77 -15.70
C LYS A 172 0.56 -15.10 -14.33
N TYR A 173 -0.58 -14.63 -13.83
CA TYR A 173 -0.68 -14.02 -12.50
C TYR A 173 -1.94 -14.43 -11.76
N ARG A 174 -1.89 -14.40 -10.41
CA ARG A 174 -3.10 -14.53 -9.60
C ARG A 174 -3.77 -13.17 -9.52
N PRO A 175 -4.98 -12.94 -10.04
CA PRO A 175 -5.64 -11.65 -9.94
C PRO A 175 -6.02 -11.35 -8.49
N PHE A 176 -5.98 -10.07 -8.09
CA PHE A 176 -6.53 -9.64 -6.81
C PHE A 176 -7.74 -8.81 -7.11
N ARG A 177 -8.90 -9.47 -7.08
CA ARG A 177 -10.17 -8.92 -7.52
C ARG A 177 -10.49 -7.63 -6.75
N LEU A 178 -11.10 -6.67 -7.45
CA LEU A 178 -11.54 -5.37 -6.93
C LEU A 178 -12.49 -5.53 -5.75
N PHE A 179 -13.40 -6.50 -5.81
CA PHE A 179 -14.37 -6.71 -4.73
C PHE A 179 -13.71 -7.09 -3.38
N PRO A 180 -12.88 -8.14 -3.27
CA PRO A 180 -12.07 -8.39 -2.08
C PRO A 180 -11.17 -7.23 -1.66
N LYS A 181 -10.61 -6.48 -2.62
CA LYS A 181 -9.78 -5.30 -2.37
C LYS A 181 -10.60 -4.20 -1.68
N ILE A 182 -11.82 -3.92 -2.15
CA ILE A 182 -12.77 -2.98 -1.53
C ILE A 182 -13.18 -3.46 -0.14
N LEU A 183 -13.58 -4.74 -0.01
CA LEU A 183 -14.00 -5.31 1.28
C LEU A 183 -12.88 -5.21 2.32
N PHE A 184 -11.64 -5.49 1.92
CA PHE A 184 -10.47 -5.36 2.78
C PHE A 184 -10.24 -3.92 3.26
N VAL A 185 -10.41 -2.92 2.40
CA VAL A 185 -10.33 -1.51 2.80
C VAL A 185 -11.44 -1.15 3.78
N LEU A 186 -12.69 -1.50 3.47
CA LEU A 186 -13.83 -1.21 4.35
C LEU A 186 -13.65 -1.82 5.73
N LEU A 187 -13.23 -3.09 5.78
CA LEU A 187 -12.94 -3.76 7.05
C LEU A 187 -11.79 -3.07 7.81
N SER A 188 -10.72 -2.70 7.11
CA SER A 188 -9.59 -1.99 7.70
C SER A 188 -10.01 -0.65 8.28
N LEU A 189 -10.90 0.09 7.62
CA LEU A 189 -11.41 1.38 8.09
C LEU A 189 -12.36 1.25 9.29
N LEU A 190 -13.12 0.15 9.37
CA LEU A 190 -14.10 -0.07 10.43
C LEU A 190 -13.46 -0.64 11.72
N LEU A 191 -12.35 -1.36 11.61
CA LEU A 191 -11.68 -1.98 12.75
C LEU A 191 -11.24 -0.96 13.83
N PRO A 192 -10.53 0.14 13.52
CA PRO A 192 -10.12 1.13 14.52
C PRO A 192 -11.23 1.68 15.41
N PRO A 193 -12.33 2.27 14.87
CA PRO A 193 -13.39 2.81 15.71
C PRO A 193 -14.03 1.74 16.60
N LEU A 194 -14.27 0.53 16.07
CA LEU A 194 -14.88 -0.56 16.83
C LEU A 194 -13.97 -1.05 17.95
N THR A 195 -12.68 -1.28 17.65
CA THR A 195 -11.73 -1.78 18.64
C THR A 195 -11.48 -0.77 19.75
N ILE A 196 -11.36 0.51 19.42
CA ILE A 196 -11.21 1.59 20.41
C ILE A 196 -12.45 1.66 21.30
N LEU A 197 -13.64 1.68 20.70
CA LEU A 197 -14.90 1.76 21.44
C LEU A 197 -15.05 0.57 22.41
N VAL A 198 -14.92 -0.65 21.91
CA VAL A 198 -15.06 -1.87 22.72
C VAL A 198 -14.03 -1.87 23.85
N THR A 199 -12.77 -1.58 23.53
CA THR A 199 -11.69 -1.61 24.54
C THR A 199 -11.92 -0.55 25.62
N PHE A 200 -12.21 0.69 25.25
CA PHE A 200 -12.41 1.76 26.23
C PHE A 200 -13.64 1.51 27.09
N VAL A 201 -14.76 1.08 26.52
CA VAL A 201 -15.97 0.72 27.28
C VAL A 201 -15.68 -0.41 28.28
N THR A 202 -14.96 -1.45 27.85
CA THR A 202 -14.58 -2.54 28.75
C THR A 202 -13.65 -2.09 29.87
N LEU A 203 -12.62 -1.29 29.57
CA LEU A 203 -11.68 -0.82 30.59
C LEU A 203 -12.31 0.15 31.59
N ILE A 204 -13.26 1.00 31.14
CA ILE A 204 -14.05 1.89 32.01
C ILE A 204 -14.98 1.06 32.90
N SER A 205 -15.69 0.08 32.34
CA SER A 205 -16.60 -0.81 33.09
C SER A 205 -15.87 -1.59 34.19
N LEU A 206 -14.63 -2.02 33.93
CA LEU A 206 -13.79 -2.70 34.90
C LEU A 206 -13.11 -1.77 35.91
N GLY A 207 -13.33 -0.45 35.81
CA GLY A 207 -12.73 0.55 36.70
C GLY A 207 -11.22 0.71 36.55
N MET A 208 -10.63 0.10 35.51
CA MET A 208 -9.18 0.13 35.23
C MET A 208 -8.74 1.41 34.50
N LEU A 209 -9.68 2.10 33.84
CA LEU A 209 -9.41 3.32 33.11
C LEU A 209 -10.11 4.50 33.77
N ARG A 210 -9.34 5.42 34.35
CA ARG A 210 -9.83 6.70 34.87
C ARG A 210 -9.32 7.81 33.97
N LEU A 211 -10.13 8.19 32.98
CA LEU A 211 -9.80 9.29 32.08
C LEU A 211 -10.22 10.62 32.71
N GLU A 212 -9.25 11.35 33.25
CA GLU A 212 -9.41 12.79 33.44
C GLU A 212 -9.53 13.44 32.06
N TYR A 213 -10.48 14.35 31.88
CA TYR A 213 -10.73 15.03 30.59
C TYR A 213 -11.04 14.09 29.41
N LEU A 214 -11.97 13.15 29.60
CA LEU A 214 -12.43 12.20 28.57
C LEU A 214 -12.73 12.83 27.20
N ILE A 215 -13.27 14.05 27.18
CA ILE A 215 -13.57 14.80 25.95
C ILE A 215 -12.31 15.05 25.12
N ILE A 216 -11.18 15.41 25.74
CA ILE A 216 -9.93 15.71 25.04
C ILE A 216 -9.40 14.44 24.37
N HIS A 217 -9.39 13.33 25.10
CA HIS A 217 -8.95 12.04 24.57
C HIS A 217 -9.83 11.59 23.39
N PHE A 218 -11.15 11.78 23.50
CA PHE A 218 -12.09 11.46 22.42
C PHE A 218 -11.81 12.30 21.17
N ILE A 219 -11.71 13.63 21.30
CA ILE A 219 -11.42 14.53 20.18
C ILE A 219 -10.10 14.15 19.50
N PHE A 220 -9.05 13.89 20.28
CA PHE A 220 -7.73 13.54 19.74
C PHE A 220 -7.77 12.22 18.95
N VAL A 221 -8.32 11.15 19.54
CA VAL A 221 -8.43 9.85 18.88
C VAL A 221 -9.30 9.93 17.63
N SER A 222 -10.46 10.58 17.72
CA SER A 222 -11.35 10.77 16.58
C SER A 222 -10.66 11.54 15.45
N SER A 223 -9.88 12.58 15.76
CA SER A 223 -9.17 13.37 14.75
C SER A 223 -8.13 12.55 13.99
N ILE A 224 -7.29 11.77 14.69
CA ILE A 224 -6.27 10.91 14.08
C ILE A 224 -6.94 9.78 13.29
N MET A 225 -8.00 9.20 13.82
CA MET A 225 -8.75 8.15 13.15
C MET A 225 -9.39 8.65 11.85
N ILE A 226 -10.05 9.82 11.88
CA ILE A 226 -10.60 10.46 10.67
C ILE A 226 -9.48 10.73 9.66
N ALA A 227 -8.35 11.32 10.10
CA ALA A 227 -7.22 11.59 9.22
C ALA A 227 -6.66 10.31 8.58
N THR A 228 -6.54 9.23 9.35
CA THR A 228 -6.07 7.91 8.88
C THR A 228 -7.05 7.34 7.86
N SER A 229 -8.35 7.36 8.16
CA SER A 229 -9.39 6.82 7.31
C SER A 229 -9.54 7.58 6.00
N VAL A 230 -9.56 8.91 6.06
CA VAL A 230 -9.60 9.78 4.87
C VAL A 230 -8.36 9.56 4.01
N SER A 231 -7.18 9.44 4.62
CA SER A 231 -5.95 9.18 3.89
C SER A 231 -6.00 7.83 3.16
N ALA A 232 -6.40 6.76 3.84
CA ALA A 232 -6.52 5.44 3.23
C ALA A 232 -7.55 5.43 2.09
N ALA A 233 -8.71 6.06 2.28
CA ALA A 233 -9.73 6.22 1.23
C ALA A 233 -9.21 7.03 0.04
N PHE A 234 -8.46 8.11 0.29
CA PHE A 234 -7.84 8.94 -0.74
C PHE A 234 -6.85 8.13 -1.59
N PHE A 235 -5.96 7.35 -0.98
CA PHE A 235 -5.01 6.51 -1.71
C PHE A 235 -5.72 5.40 -2.49
N PHE A 236 -6.75 4.77 -1.92
CA PHE A 236 -7.59 3.81 -2.65
C PHE A 236 -8.20 4.46 -3.91
N ALA A 237 -8.88 5.60 -3.76
CA ALA A 237 -9.53 6.30 -4.85
C ALA A 237 -8.52 6.79 -5.91
N LYS A 238 -7.35 7.29 -5.48
CA LYS A 238 -6.28 7.73 -6.39
C LYS A 238 -5.71 6.58 -7.21
N SER A 239 -5.52 5.40 -6.61
CA SER A 239 -5.05 4.20 -7.32
C SER A 239 -6.04 3.78 -8.41
N LEU A 240 -7.34 3.79 -8.08
CA LEU A 240 -8.39 3.43 -9.01
C LEU A 240 -8.53 4.46 -10.15
N LYS A 241 -8.55 5.76 -9.82
CA LYS A 241 -8.65 6.85 -10.79
C LYS A 241 -7.52 6.83 -11.82
N GLY A 242 -6.29 6.52 -11.39
CA GLY A 242 -5.13 6.45 -12.28
C GLY A 242 -5.31 5.43 -13.41
N THR A 243 -5.76 4.22 -13.07
CA THR A 243 -5.98 3.15 -14.04
C THR A 243 -7.15 3.45 -14.97
N ILE A 244 -8.26 3.98 -14.42
CA ILE A 244 -9.47 4.29 -15.21
C ILE A 244 -9.20 5.44 -16.20
N SER A 245 -8.52 6.51 -15.77
CA SER A 245 -8.27 7.67 -16.63
C SER A 245 -7.34 7.34 -17.81
N ASP A 246 -6.35 6.46 -17.62
CA ASP A 246 -5.49 6.02 -18.73
C ASP A 246 -6.28 5.19 -19.76
N MET A 247 -7.24 4.37 -19.31
CA MET A 247 -8.13 3.61 -20.20
C MET A 247 -9.10 4.52 -20.96
N GLU A 248 -9.71 5.48 -20.27
CA GLU A 248 -10.62 6.45 -20.87
C GLU A 248 -9.96 7.23 -22.01
N ARG A 249 -8.73 7.72 -21.79
CA ARG A 249 -7.95 8.42 -22.82
C ARG A 249 -7.68 7.53 -24.03
N SER A 250 -7.20 6.30 -23.81
CA SER A 250 -6.90 5.40 -24.92
C SER A 250 -8.14 5.00 -25.72
N LEU A 251 -9.31 4.89 -25.08
CA LEU A 251 -10.57 4.66 -25.78
C LEU A 251 -11.02 5.89 -26.59
N ASP A 252 -10.82 7.10 -26.07
CA ASP A 252 -11.06 8.35 -26.83
C ASP A 252 -10.12 8.46 -28.04
N ASP A 253 -8.84 8.13 -27.87
CA ASP A 253 -7.85 8.09 -28.96
C ASP A 253 -8.27 7.09 -30.06
N ILE A 254 -8.68 5.87 -29.66
CA ILE A 254 -9.20 4.85 -30.59
C ILE A 254 -10.46 5.37 -31.31
N ALA A 255 -11.39 6.01 -30.59
CA ALA A 255 -12.62 6.54 -31.16
C ALA A 255 -12.37 7.65 -32.18
N ARG A 256 -11.29 8.43 -32.02
CA ARG A 256 -10.84 9.47 -32.97
C ARG A 256 -10.03 8.92 -34.15
N GLY A 257 -9.75 7.61 -34.18
CA GLY A 257 -8.89 7.00 -35.18
C GLY A 257 -7.40 7.26 -34.94
N GLU A 258 -7.04 7.85 -33.80
CA GLU A 258 -5.67 8.09 -33.38
C GLU A 258 -5.09 6.81 -32.77
N LEU A 259 -4.75 5.85 -33.62
CA LEU A 259 -4.15 4.58 -33.21
C LEU A 259 -2.66 4.73 -32.82
N GLY A 260 -2.32 5.85 -32.17
CA GLY A 260 -0.98 6.19 -31.71
C GLY A 260 -0.32 5.04 -30.94
N SER A 261 1.00 4.94 -31.03
CA SER A 261 1.82 3.77 -30.68
C SER A 261 1.89 3.37 -29.21
N ASP A 262 1.07 3.94 -28.34
CA ASP A 262 1.25 3.83 -26.90
C ASP A 262 0.20 2.89 -26.29
N PHE A 263 0.69 1.79 -25.75
CA PHE A 263 -0.14 0.80 -25.06
C PHE A 263 -0.64 1.35 -23.73
N VAL A 264 -1.88 1.03 -23.37
CA VAL A 264 -2.41 1.30 -22.04
C VAL A 264 -1.59 0.52 -21.01
N PRO A 265 -0.93 1.20 -20.07
CA PRO A 265 -0.09 0.53 -19.09
C PRO A 265 -0.94 -0.24 -18.08
N MET A 266 -0.59 -1.50 -17.87
CA MET A 266 -1.16 -2.31 -16.79
C MET A 266 -0.50 -1.90 -15.47
N ILE A 267 -1.25 -1.23 -14.60
CA ILE A 267 -0.76 -0.69 -13.31
C ILE A 267 -1.07 -1.62 -12.13
N THR A 268 -2.15 -2.39 -12.23
CA THR A 268 -2.69 -3.24 -11.16
C THR A 268 -2.98 -4.65 -11.70
N LEU A 269 -3.11 -5.62 -10.81
CA LEU A 269 -3.43 -7.03 -11.10
C LEU A 269 -4.91 -7.36 -10.85
N ASP A 270 -5.77 -6.35 -10.82
CA ASP A 270 -7.21 -6.47 -10.66
C ASP A 270 -7.95 -6.40 -12.02
N GLU A 271 -9.26 -6.30 -11.99
CA GLU A 271 -10.11 -6.21 -13.18
C GLU A 271 -9.78 -4.96 -14.00
N ALA A 272 -9.41 -3.84 -13.38
CA ALA A 272 -9.04 -2.62 -14.11
C ALA A 272 -7.72 -2.82 -14.89
N GLY A 273 -6.76 -3.53 -14.30
CA GLY A 273 -5.54 -3.91 -15.04
C GLY A 273 -5.80 -4.91 -16.16
N SER A 274 -6.78 -5.80 -15.97
CA SER A 274 -7.21 -6.75 -17.02
C SER A 274 -7.90 -6.02 -18.17
N MET A 275 -8.66 -4.95 -17.89
CA MET A 275 -9.25 -4.09 -18.91
C MET A 275 -8.19 -3.41 -19.79
N SER A 276 -7.05 -2.97 -19.22
CA SER A 276 -5.93 -2.44 -20.01
C SER A 276 -5.44 -3.44 -21.06
N VAL A 277 -5.38 -4.73 -20.72
CA VAL A 277 -5.02 -5.80 -21.67
C VAL A 277 -6.07 -5.93 -22.78
N TYR A 278 -7.36 -5.89 -22.44
CA TYR A 278 -8.42 -5.96 -23.45
C TYR A 278 -8.41 -4.76 -24.40
N VAL A 279 -8.18 -3.54 -23.90
CA VAL A 279 -8.06 -2.34 -24.74
C VAL A 279 -6.85 -2.45 -25.67
N ASN A 280 -5.71 -2.91 -25.17
CA ASN A 280 -4.51 -3.11 -25.99
C ASN A 280 -4.74 -4.15 -27.10
N ASN A 281 -5.41 -5.26 -26.79
CA ASN A 281 -5.76 -6.27 -27.78
C ASN A 281 -6.72 -5.72 -28.84
N LEU A 282 -7.73 -4.95 -28.43
CA LEU A 282 -8.64 -4.28 -29.35
C LEU A 282 -7.90 -3.33 -30.29
N MET A 283 -7.01 -2.50 -29.74
CA MET A 283 -6.19 -1.57 -30.53
C MET A 283 -5.33 -2.31 -31.57
N MET A 284 -4.70 -3.43 -31.20
CA MET A 284 -3.93 -4.24 -32.15
C MET A 284 -4.81 -4.80 -33.27
N LYS A 285 -6.01 -5.29 -32.94
CA LYS A 285 -6.96 -5.79 -33.95
C LYS A 285 -7.47 -4.71 -34.90
N ILE A 286 -7.73 -3.50 -34.40
CA ILE A 286 -8.11 -2.38 -35.26
C ILE A 286 -6.94 -2.01 -36.19
N LYS A 287 -5.70 -1.96 -35.68
CA LYS A 287 -4.50 -1.71 -36.51
C LYS A 287 -4.33 -2.75 -37.62
N GLU A 288 -4.51 -4.04 -37.31
CA GLU A 288 -4.48 -5.12 -38.30
C GLU A 288 -5.50 -4.88 -39.42
N VAL A 289 -6.76 -4.58 -39.07
CA VAL A 289 -7.83 -4.32 -40.06
C VAL A 289 -7.54 -3.09 -40.91
N VAL A 290 -7.11 -1.98 -40.29
CA VAL A 290 -6.76 -0.75 -41.03
C VAL A 290 -5.60 -1.01 -42.00
N SER A 291 -4.56 -1.74 -41.56
CA SER A 291 -3.42 -2.07 -42.42
C SER A 291 -3.82 -2.96 -43.61
N MET A 292 -4.74 -3.90 -43.41
CA MET A 292 -5.27 -4.77 -44.46
C MET A 292 -6.10 -3.98 -45.48
N ILE A 293 -6.94 -3.04 -45.03
CA ILE A 293 -7.71 -2.17 -45.94
C ILE A 293 -6.75 -1.28 -46.74
N GLN A 294 -5.71 -0.73 -46.10
CA GLN A 294 -4.71 0.09 -46.78
C GLN A 294 -3.92 -0.70 -47.83
N SER A 295 -3.54 -1.94 -47.54
CA SER A 295 -2.85 -2.80 -48.51
C SER A 295 -3.75 -3.14 -49.69
N MET A 296 -5.01 -3.49 -49.45
CA MET A 296 -5.98 -3.77 -50.52
C MET A 296 -6.27 -2.54 -51.39
N SER A 297 -6.33 -1.35 -50.78
CA SER A 297 -6.55 -0.10 -51.52
C SER A 297 -5.33 0.34 -52.33
N ALA A 298 -4.12 -0.12 -52.00
CA ALA A 298 -2.90 0.19 -52.74
C ALA A 298 -2.66 -0.73 -53.94
N GLU A 299 -3.33 -1.87 -53.99
CA GLU A 299 -3.29 -2.84 -55.11
C GLU A 299 -4.33 -2.54 -56.21
N LEU A 300 -5.27 -1.62 -55.96
CA LEU A 300 -6.29 -1.13 -56.91
C LEU A 300 -5.84 0.15 -57.61
#